data_AF-A0A2V9X0A6-F1
#
_entry.id   AF-A0A2V9X0A6-F1
#
_cell.length_a   1.000
_cell.length_b   1.000
_cell.length_c   1.000
_cell.angle_alpha   90.00
_cell.angle_beta   90.00
_cell.angle_gamma   90.00
#
_symmetry.space_group_name_H-M   'P 1'
#
loop_
_entity.id
_entity.type
_entity.pdbx_description
1 polymer ?
#
loop_
_entity_poly.entity_id
_entity_poly.type
_entity_poly.pdbx_seq_one_letter_code
_entity_poly.pdbx_strand_id
1 'polypeptide(L)' 'MHEMAKKANVERQTALRTDADKLFKLATELKTYVEKSNEHVMSVDVIKKADEIEKLARSVKDKMKGPN' A
#
# COMPACT_ATOMS: atom_id res chain seq x y z
N MET A 1 18.52 -23.03 13.75
CA MET A 1 18.53 -22.02 12.68
C MET A 1 17.42 -22.19 11.63
N HIS A 2 17.09 -23.40 11.17
CA HIS A 2 16.01 -23.62 10.17
C HIS A 2 14.62 -23.11 10.58
N GLU A 3 14.20 -23.33 11.83
CA GLU A 3 12.89 -22.89 12.31
C GLU A 3 12.74 -21.36 12.36
N MET A 4 13.82 -20.64 12.71
CA MET A 4 13.81 -19.16 12.70
C MET A 4 13.68 -18.60 11.29
N ALA A 5 14.37 -19.20 10.31
CA ALA A 5 14.30 -18.79 8.91
C ALA A 5 12.91 -19.04 8.31
N LYS A 6 12.27 -20.17 8.63
CA LYS A 6 10.87 -20.45 8.26
C LYS A 6 9.93 -19.41 8.85
N LYS A 7 10.04 -19.12 10.16
CA LYS A 7 9.18 -18.16 10.84
C LYS A 7 9.31 -16.75 10.25
N ALA A 8 10.53 -16.28 10.01
CA ALA A 8 10.77 -14.97 9.38
C ALA A 8 10.19 -14.88 7.96
N ASN A 9 10.23 -15.96 7.19
CA ASN A 9 9.65 -15.98 5.85
C ASN A 9 8.11 -15.93 5.88
N VAL A 10 7.49 -16.63 6.84
CA VAL A 10 6.03 -16.57 7.06
C VAL A 10 5.61 -15.15 7.48
N GLU A 11 6.31 -14.55 8.45
CA GLU A 11 6.04 -13.18 8.89
C GLU A 11 6.18 -12.17 7.74
N ARG A 12 7.21 -12.33 6.89
CA ARG A 12 7.38 -11.50 5.69
C ARG A 12 6.21 -11.67 4.70
N GLN A 13 5.78 -12.90 4.44
CA GLN A 13 4.65 -13.16 3.55
C GLN A 13 3.33 -12.57 4.08
N THR A 14 3.09 -12.69 5.40
CA THR A 14 1.92 -12.09 6.04
C THR A 14 1.96 -10.57 5.92
N ALA A 15 3.10 -9.93 6.22
CA ALA A 15 3.26 -8.49 6.09
C ALA A 15 3.03 -7.99 4.66
N LEU A 16 3.59 -8.69 3.66
CA LEU A 16 3.37 -8.38 2.25
C LEU A 16 1.90 -8.49 1.85
N ARG A 17 1.19 -9.52 2.32
CA ARG A 17 -0.24 -9.69 2.05
C ARG A 17 -1.07 -8.57 2.65
N THR A 18 -0.83 -8.25 3.93
CA THR A 18 -1.53 -7.15 4.61
C THR A 18 -1.28 -5.80 3.93
N ASP A 19 -0.05 -5.54 3.52
CA ASP A 19 0.28 -4.30 2.82
C ASP A 19 -0.39 -4.23 1.43
N ALA A 20 -0.46 -5.35 0.70
CA ALA A 20 -1.15 -5.43 -0.58
C ALA A 20 -2.66 -5.20 -0.44
N ASP A 21 -3.30 -5.80 0.56
CA ASP A 21 -4.72 -5.58 0.87
C ASP A 21 -4.99 -4.10 1.21
N LYS A 22 -4.10 -3.47 1.99
CA LYS A 22 -4.20 -2.05 2.32
C LYS A 22 -4.03 -1.16 1.08
N LEU A 23 -3.08 -1.48 0.20
CA LEU A 23 -2.87 -0.74 -1.05
C LEU A 23 -4.11 -0.84 -1.95
N PHE A 24 -4.69 -2.03 -2.09
CA PHE A 24 -5.91 -2.23 -2.87
C PHE A 24 -7.10 -1.43 -2.31
N LYS A 25 -7.27 -1.43 -0.98
CA LYS A 25 -8.31 -0.63 -0.32
C LYS A 25 -8.13 0.86 -0.60
N LEU A 26 -6.92 1.41 -0.40
CA LEU A 26 -6.65 2.83 -0.62
C LEU A 26 -6.85 3.23 -2.09
N ALA A 27 -6.41 2.40 -3.03
CA ALA A 27 -6.62 2.63 -4.46
C ALA A 27 -8.12 2.64 -4.83
N THR A 28 -8.90 1.73 -4.23
CA THR A 28 -10.36 1.67 -4.42
C THR A 28 -11.04 2.92 -3.84
N GLU A 29 -10.65 3.34 -2.63
CA GLU A 29 -11.16 4.57 -2.02
C GLU A 29 -10.81 5.80 -2.86
N LEU A 30 -9.58 5.89 -3.39
CA LEU A 30 -9.17 6.98 -4.27
C LEU A 30 -10.02 7.01 -5.54
N LYS A 31 -10.23 5.85 -6.18
CA LYS A 31 -11.09 5.72 -7.37
C LYS A 31 -12.49 6.23 -7.09
N THR A 32 -13.12 5.77 -6.01
CA THR A 32 -14.47 6.22 -5.62
C THR A 32 -14.51 7.72 -5.31
N TYR A 33 -13.46 8.26 -4.68
CA TYR A 33 -13.40 9.69 -4.37
C TYR A 33 -13.26 10.52 -5.65
N VAL A 34 -12.44 10.07 -6.60
CA VAL A 34 -12.27 10.69 -7.92
C VAL A 34 -13.56 10.63 -8.74
N GLU A 35 -14.26 9.49 -8.74
CA GLU A 35 -15.56 9.34 -9.42
C GLU A 35 -16.64 10.25 -8.82
N LYS A 36 -16.55 10.57 -7.53
CA LYS A 36 -17.47 11.49 -6.84
C LYS A 36 -17.07 12.96 -6.98
N SER A 37 -15.80 13.26 -7.24
CA SER A 37 -15.33 14.62 -7.48
C SER A 37 -15.48 14.98 -8.96
N ASN A 38 -16.28 16.00 -9.26
CA ASN A 38 -16.39 16.56 -10.62
C ASN A 38 -15.05 17.15 -11.10
N GLU A 39 -14.84 17.29 -12.41
CA GLU A 39 -13.62 17.71 -13.13
C GLU A 39 -12.97 19.03 -12.66
N HIS A 40 -13.62 19.77 -11.76
CA HIS A 40 -13.17 21.06 -11.24
C HIS A 40 -12.92 21.08 -9.73
N VAL A 41 -13.03 19.94 -9.03
CA VAL A 41 -12.78 19.85 -7.59
C VAL A 41 -11.77 18.75 -7.29
N MET A 42 -10.49 18.98 -7.62
CA MET A 42 -9.41 18.27 -6.93
C MET A 42 -9.37 18.79 -5.49
N SER A 43 -10.09 18.14 -4.59
CA SER A 43 -10.05 18.51 -3.18
C SER A 43 -8.65 18.24 -2.61
N VAL A 44 -8.24 19.05 -1.64
CA VAL A 44 -6.99 18.84 -0.89
C VAL A 44 -6.93 17.41 -0.31
N ASP A 45 -8.08 16.80 -0.03
CA ASP A 45 -8.18 15.43 0.47
C ASP A 45 -7.81 14.36 -0.57
N VAL A 46 -8.11 14.59 -1.86
CA VAL A 46 -7.66 13.69 -2.96
C VAL A 46 -6.15 13.70 -3.07
N ILE A 47 -5.53 14.89 -3.00
CA ILE A 47 -4.08 15.05 -3.07
C ILE A 47 -3.40 14.34 -1.89
N LYS A 48 -3.92 14.49 -0.67
CA LYS A 48 -3.40 13.80 0.52
C LYS A 48 -3.53 12.27 0.39
N LYS A 49 -4.67 11.77 -0.07
CA LYS A 49 -4.87 10.32 -0.30
C LYS A 49 -3.91 9.78 -1.36
N ALA A 50 -3.67 10.52 -2.44
CA ALA A 50 -2.72 10.12 -3.47
C ALA A 50 -1.28 10.03 -2.93
N ASP A 51 -0.84 11.00 -2.12
CA ASP A 51 0.48 10.98 -1.47
C ASP A 51 0.64 9.79 -0.49
N GLU A 52 -0.40 9.48 0.29
CA GLU A 52 -0.40 8.29 1.16
C GLU A 52 -0.27 6.98 0.36
N ILE A 53 -0.95 6.89 -0.79
CA ILE A 53 -0.84 5.74 -1.69
C ILE A 53 0.57 5.62 -2.26
N GLU A 54 1.18 6.71 -2.71
CA GLU A 54 2.55 6.70 -3.22
C GLU A 54 3.55 6.22 -2.15
N LYS A 55 3.44 6.75 -0.94
CA LYS A 55 4.29 6.34 0.20
C LYS A 55 4.14 4.86 0.52
N LEU A 56 2.91 4.35 0.54
CA LEU A 56 2.67 2.93 0.77
C LEU A 56 3.24 2.08 -0.37
N ALA A 57 3.01 2.45 -1.62
CA ALA A 57 3.55 1.73 -2.78
C ALA A 57 5.09 1.66 -2.76
N ARG A 58 5.76 2.74 -2.38
CA ARG A 58 7.22 2.76 -2.17
C ARG A 58 7.64 1.82 -1.05
N SER A 59 6.97 1.87 0.09
CA SER A 59 7.24 0.97 1.24
C SER A 59 7.10 -0.50 0.86
N VAL A 60 6.04 -0.87 0.14
CA VAL A 60 5.82 -2.25 -0.34
C VAL A 60 6.92 -2.66 -1.31
N LYS A 61 7.24 -1.81 -2.30
CA LYS A 61 8.31 -2.09 -3.26
C LYS A 61 9.65 -2.36 -2.57
N ASP A 62 9.98 -1.60 -1.54
CA ASP A 62 11.23 -1.79 -0.80
C ASP A 62 11.21 -3.05 0.07
N LYS A 63 10.08 -3.39 0.71
CA LYS A 63 9.91 -4.69 1.39
C LYS A 63 9.98 -5.89 0.42
N MET A 64 9.54 -5.72 -0.82
CA MET A 64 9.59 -6.76 -1.85
C MET A 64 11.02 -7.05 -2.33
N LYS A 65 11.90 -6.03 -2.38
CA LYS A 65 13.32 -6.23 -2.76
C LYS A 65 14.10 -7.12 -1.79
N GLY A 66 13.62 -7.26 -0.55
CA GLY A 66 14.31 -8.01 0.50
C GLY A 66 15.47 -7.20 1.10
N PRO A 67 16.02 -7.64 2.25
CA PRO A 67 17.21 -7.00 2.83
C PRO A 67 18.39 -7.19 1.87
N ASN A 68 19.05 -6.08 1.51
CA ASN A 68 20.39 -6.10 0.94
C ASN A 68 21.41 -6.53 1.99
#